data_AF-A0A4R3JJ10-F1
#
_entry.id   AF-A0A4R3JJ10-F1
#
_cell.length_a   1.000
_cell.length_b   1.000
_cell.length_c   1.000
_cell.angle_alpha   90.00
_cell.angle_beta   90.00
_cell.angle_gamma   90.00
#
_symmetry.space_group_name_H-M   'P 1'
#
loop_
_entity.id
_entity.type
_entity.pdbx_description
1 polymer ?
#
loop_
_entity_poly.entity_id
_entity_poly.type
_entity_poly.pdbx_seq_one_letter_code
_entity_poly.pdbx_strand_id
1 'polypeptide(L)' 'MAQINQKAVKCLSKLISEGFDTEKAVLAMTMDEILSIPGITVAEISLINEIQKAVKANKVFSFLAGTDKEQKTED' A
#
# COMPACT_ATOMS: atom_id res chain seq x y z
N MET A 1 -19.82 4.92 7.69
CA MET A 1 -19.69 3.97 6.56
C MET A 1 -18.21 3.87 6.25
N ALA A 2 -17.66 2.66 6.07
CA ALA A 2 -16.30 2.51 5.58
C ALA A 2 -16.20 3.15 4.19
N GLN A 3 -15.12 3.89 3.92
CA GLN A 3 -14.89 4.54 2.63
C GLN A 3 -13.61 3.97 2.05
N ILE A 4 -13.69 3.52 0.80
CA ILE A 4 -12.53 2.97 0.08
C ILE A 4 -11.42 4.03 0.04
N ASN A 5 -10.23 3.66 0.51
CA ASN A 5 -9.03 4.46 0.37
C ASN A 5 -8.60 4.49 -1.11
N GLN A 6 -9.12 5.47 -1.85
CA GLN A 6 -8.87 5.62 -3.29
C GLN A 6 -7.39 5.77 -3.64
N LYS A 7 -6.57 6.34 -2.74
CA LYS A 7 -5.12 6.47 -2.97
C LYS A 7 -4.45 5.10 -2.92
N ALA A 8 -4.81 4.28 -1.92
CA ALA A 8 -4.30 2.92 -1.79
C ALA A 8 -4.71 2.05 -2.98
N VAL A 9 -5.95 2.15 -3.44
CA VAL A 9 -6.43 1.40 -4.62
C VAL A 9 -5.65 1.78 -5.88
N LYS A 10 -5.42 3.07 -6.14
CA LYS A 10 -4.62 3.52 -7.28
C LYS A 10 -3.17 3.03 -7.21
N CYS A 11 -2.57 3.06 -6.03
CA CYS A 11 -1.23 2.55 -5.80
C CYS A 11 -1.15 1.04 -6.06
N LEU A 12 -2.12 0.26 -5.56
CA LEU A 12 -2.25 -1.17 -5.87
C LEU A 12 -2.37 -1.43 -7.37
N SER A 13 -3.17 -0.65 -8.11
CA SER A 13 -3.29 -0.81 -9.56
C SER A 13 -1.94 -0.63 -10.28
N LYS A 14 -1.10 0.32 -9.82
CA LYS A 14 0.27 0.46 -10.35
C LYS A 14 1.11 -0.76 -10.03
N LEU A 15 1.13 -1.21 -8.77
CA LEU A 15 1.89 -2.39 -8.34
C LEU A 15 1.55 -3.64 -9.16
N ILE A 16 0.26 -3.90 -9.37
CA ILE A 16 -0.21 -5.04 -10.19
C ILE A 16 0.26 -4.91 -11.64
N SER A 17 0.25 -3.69 -12.20
CA SER A 17 0.70 -3.44 -13.58
C SER A 17 2.20 -3.68 -13.75
N GLU A 18 2.99 -3.47 -12.70
CA GLU A 18 4.44 -3.75 -12.67
C GLU A 18 4.77 -5.20 -12.28
N GLY A 19 3.77 -6.06 -12.04
CA GLY A 19 3.95 -7.48 -11.73
C GLY A 19 3.98 -7.84 -10.25
N PHE A 20 3.65 -6.90 -9.35
CA PHE A 20 3.49 -7.16 -7.91
C PHE A 20 2.02 -7.48 -7.59
N ASP A 21 1.53 -8.60 -8.12
CA ASP A 21 0.12 -9.02 -8.10
C ASP A 21 -0.23 -10.02 -6.98
N THR A 22 0.76 -10.43 -6.19
CA THR A 22 0.57 -11.31 -5.03
C THR A 22 1.07 -10.64 -3.75
N GLU A 23 0.48 -11.01 -2.62
CA GLU A 23 0.93 -10.60 -1.29
C GLU A 23 2.41 -10.91 -1.09
N LYS A 24 2.86 -12.07 -1.57
CA LYS A 24 4.28 -12.47 -1.50
C LYS A 24 5.17 -11.53 -2.30
N ALA A 25 4.77 -11.14 -3.52
CA ALA A 25 5.53 -10.21 -4.34
C ALA A 25 5.61 -8.82 -3.69
N VAL A 26 4.49 -8.31 -3.19
CA VAL A 26 4.43 -7.01 -2.48
C VAL A 26 5.32 -7.00 -1.24
N LEU A 27 5.34 -8.10 -0.47
CA LEU A 27 6.21 -8.24 0.70
C LEU A 27 7.70 -8.34 0.38
N ALA A 28 8.04 -8.87 -0.79
CA ALA A 28 9.40 -9.06 -1.24
C ALA A 28 10.00 -7.80 -1.90
N MET A 29 9.19 -6.78 -2.18
CA MET A 29 9.65 -5.57 -2.84
C MET A 29 10.81 -4.90 -2.08
N THR A 30 11.86 -4.62 -2.82
CA THR A 30 13.01 -3.84 -2.40
C THR A 30 12.80 -2.35 -2.67
N MET A 31 13.58 -1.48 -2.02
CA MET A 31 13.52 -0.04 -2.29
C MET A 31 13.91 0.29 -3.73
N ASP A 32 14.86 -0.44 -4.31
CA ASP A 32 15.28 -0.22 -5.70
C ASP A 32 14.15 -0.54 -6.70
N GLU A 33 13.40 -1.62 -6.47
CA GLU A 33 12.21 -1.96 -7.27
C GLU A 33 11.12 -0.88 -7.12
N ILE A 34 10.85 -0.41 -5.90
CA ILE A 34 9.88 0.67 -5.65
C ILE A 34 10.27 1.96 -6.39
N LEU A 35 11.55 2.34 -6.32
CA LEU A 35 12.08 3.54 -7.00
C LEU A 35 12.10 3.40 -8.51
N SER A 36 12.14 2.17 -9.04
CA SER A 36 12.08 1.90 -10.48
C SER A 36 10.68 2.05 -11.09
N ILE A 37 9.62 2.11 -10.26
CA ILE A 37 8.24 2.26 -10.74
C ILE A 37 8.09 3.61 -11.46
N PRO A 38 7.70 3.63 -12.76
CA PRO A 38 7.58 4.86 -13.52
C PRO A 38 6.57 5.84 -12.89
N GLY A 39 7.02 7.07 -12.67
CA GLY A 39 6.16 8.14 -12.13
C GLY A 39 5.71 7.90 -10.69
N ILE A 40 6.46 7.12 -9.89
CA ILE A 40 6.20 6.96 -8.46
C ILE A 40 6.44 8.27 -7.71
N THR A 41 5.53 8.60 -6.79
CA THR A 41 5.65 9.77 -5.92
C THR A 41 6.11 9.38 -4.52
N VAL A 42 6.71 10.30 -3.77
CA VAL A 42 7.12 10.05 -2.36
C VAL A 42 5.94 9.60 -1.49
N ALA A 43 4.75 10.16 -1.73
CA ALA A 43 3.54 9.75 -1.03
C ALA A 43 3.15 8.29 -1.34
N GLU A 44 3.35 7.84 -2.57
CA GLU A 44 3.10 6.44 -2.95
C GLU A 44 4.17 5.50 -2.39
N ILE A 45 5.44 5.92 -2.31
CA ILE A 45 6.50 5.13 -1.65
C ILE A 45 6.11 4.84 -0.18
N SER A 46 5.68 5.88 0.55
CA SER A 46 5.17 5.70 1.92
C SER A 46 3.95 4.77 1.96
N LEU A 47 3.04 4.89 0.98
CA LEU A 47 1.84 4.08 0.90
C LEU A 47 2.13 2.61 0.58
N ILE A 48 3.14 2.31 -0.25
CA ILE A 48 3.62 0.96 -0.51
C ILE A 48 4.11 0.31 0.80
N ASN A 49 4.84 1.05 1.63
CA ASN A 49 5.26 0.55 2.94
C ASN A 49 4.06 0.27 3.87
N GLU A 50 3.04 1.13 3.87
CA GLU A 50 1.79 0.87 4.60
C GLU A 50 1.05 -0.37 4.07
N ILE A 51 0.98 -0.56 2.75
CA ILE A 51 0.42 -1.75 2.12
C ILE A 51 1.21 -2.99 2.57
N GLN A 52 2.55 -2.95 2.55
CA GLN A 52 3.39 -4.05 3.04
C GLN A 52 3.09 -4.39 4.50
N LYS A 53 2.90 -3.39 5.38
CA LYS A 53 2.50 -3.62 6.78
C LYS A 53 1.12 -4.27 6.87
N ALA A 54 0.14 -3.80 6.10
CA ALA A 54 -1.20 -4.36 6.08
C ALA A 54 -1.22 -5.82 5.58
N VAL A 55 -0.38 -6.14 4.58
CA VAL A 55 -0.19 -7.52 4.09
C VAL A 55 0.44 -8.39 5.19
N LYS A 56 1.51 -7.94 5.85
CA LYS A 56 2.13 -8.67 6.98
C LYS A 56 1.14 -8.95 8.11
N ALA A 57 0.21 -8.03 8.35
CA ALA A 57 -0.80 -8.13 9.40
C ALA A 57 -2.06 -8.93 9.00
N ASN A 58 -2.17 -9.38 7.74
CA ASN A 58 -3.41 -9.95 7.18
C ASN A 58 -4.62 -9.00 7.29
N LYS A 59 -4.39 -7.69 7.11
CA LYS A 59 -5.39 -6.61 7.28
C LYS A 59 -5.59 -5.76 6.02
N VAL A 60 -5.25 -6.26 4.85
CA VAL A 60 -5.37 -5.52 3.57
C VAL A 60 -6.77 -4.94 3.36
N PHE A 61 -7.82 -5.71 3.63
CA PHE A 61 -9.21 -5.21 3.52
C PHE A 61 -9.52 -4.10 4.51
N SER A 62 -9.05 -4.21 5.76
CA SER A 62 -9.23 -3.15 6.77
C SER A 62 -8.53 -1.86 6.37
N PHE A 63 -7.32 -1.97 5.81
CA PHE A 63 -6.57 -0.85 5.26
C PHE A 63 -7.31 -0.19 4.08
N LEU A 64 -7.78 -0.98 3.12
CA LEU A 64 -8.50 -0.48 1.94
C LEU A 64 -9.87 0.11 2.28
N ALA A 65 -10.56 -0.44 3.28
CA ALA A 65 -11.82 0.08 3.78
C ALA A 65 -11.65 1.37 4.61
N GLY A 66 -10.41 1.81 4.86
CA GLY A 66 -10.11 2.96 5.72
C GLY A 66 -10.51 2.73 7.18
N THR A 67 -10.63 1.48 7.61
CA THR A 67 -11.00 1.08 8.97
C THR A 67 -9.78 0.80 9.84
N ASP A 68 -8.63 0.48 9.24
CA ASP A 68 -7.32 0.58 9.89
C ASP A 68 -6.92 2.06 9.92
N LYS A 69 -7.53 2.82 10.83
CA LYS A 69 -6.90 4.04 11.31
C LYS A 69 -5.88 3.63 12.35
N GLU A 70 -4.61 3.52 11.98
CA GLU A 70 -3.56 3.78 12.97
C GLU A 70 -3.88 5.17 13.53
N GLN A 71 -4.18 5.20 14.83
CA GLN A 71 -4.40 6.41 15.58
C GLN A 71 -3.19 7.33 15.35
N LYS A 72 -3.36 8.42 14.61
CA LYS A 72 -2.74 9.67 15.06
C LYS A 72 -3.48 10.04 16.33
N THR A 73 -3.02 9.52 17.46
CA THR A 73 -3.21 10.19 18.74
C THR A 73 -2.40 11.46 18.62
N GLU A 74 -3.07 12.54 18.20
CA GLU A 74 -2.60 13.90 18.48
C GLU A 74 -2.90 14.14 19.96
N ASP A 75 -1.85 14.17 20.78
CA ASP A 75 -1.85 14.92 22.05
C ASP A 75 -1.59 16.40 21.76
#